data_AF-A0A7V4XEZ8-F1
#
_entry.id   AF-A0A7V4XEZ8-F1
#
_cell.length_a   1.000
_cell.length_b   1.000
_cell.length_c   1.000
_cell.angle_alpha   90.00
_cell.angle_beta   90.00
_cell.angle_gamma   90.00
#
_symmetry.space_group_name_H-M   'P 1'
#
loop_
_entity.id
_entity.type
_entity.pdbx_description
1 polymer ?
#
loop_
_entity_poly.entity_id
_entity_poly.type
_entity_poly.pdbx_seq_one_letter_code
_entity_poly.pdbx_strand_id
1 'polypeptide(L)'
;MIMLDGWVWQRSCPIPAPGNGFAGRTGLVLELLNIPDFHQNSNTPLDSTYLGCYISLCMEAIQLLQSPAEVPSALAGDGACFVRQRIRHWSRNSRTVRLGRTERYAMKVTALLVGFLMGFTLCVGVAQADVLYNTLPGYDNSAGATISGTGAATQTYLSYAQPFTVAGGNFTLSSVEVAASWAGYPLRNASTVSLSLLADNTGTPGSEIESLGTMSTAYPASVIQFNSSSHPLLESGQTYWVAMLPGASNTWASWCVVGSHTPGLGAIDEGSGWATSTNDGICAMKVNAVSAVPEPGTLLALCSGILGLAGFAARHRK
;
A
#
# COMPACT_ATOMS: atom_id res chain seq x y z
N MET A 1 -15.89 -18.11 -40.33
CA MET A 1 -15.82 -19.55 -39.96
C MET A 1 -14.36 -19.90 -39.68
N ILE A 2 -13.95 -19.70 -38.43
CA ILE A 2 -12.82 -20.36 -37.78
C ILE A 2 -13.35 -20.59 -36.36
N MET A 3 -13.60 -21.85 -36.01
CA MET A 3 -14.00 -22.27 -34.67
C MET A 3 -12.75 -22.40 -33.80
N LEU A 4 -12.77 -21.77 -32.63
CA LEU A 4 -11.83 -22.06 -31.55
C LEU A 4 -12.65 -22.66 -30.41
N ASP A 5 -12.31 -23.90 -30.05
CA ASP A 5 -12.96 -24.68 -29.01
C ASP A 5 -12.82 -24.01 -27.64
N GLY A 6 -13.95 -23.56 -27.10
CA GLY A 6 -14.09 -23.10 -25.73
C GLY A 6 -14.31 -24.29 -24.80
N TRP A 7 -13.37 -24.53 -23.89
CA TRP A 7 -13.62 -25.39 -22.73
C TRP A 7 -14.38 -24.59 -21.67
N VAL A 8 -15.69 -24.85 -21.58
CA VAL A 8 -16.56 -24.37 -20.50
C VAL A 8 -16.43 -25.31 -19.31
N TRP A 9 -15.89 -24.82 -18.19
CA TRP A 9 -16.00 -25.50 -16.90
C TRP A 9 -17.36 -25.17 -16.27
N GLN A 10 -18.38 -25.98 -16.54
CA GLN A 10 -19.63 -25.96 -15.79
C GLN A 10 -19.49 -26.86 -14.56
N ARG A 11 -19.40 -26.26 -13.37
CA ARG A 11 -19.65 -26.97 -12.11
C ARG A 11 -21.13 -26.83 -11.77
N SER A 12 -21.92 -27.84 -12.14
CA SER A 12 -23.27 -28.01 -11.62
C SER A 12 -23.17 -28.80 -10.32
N CYS A 13 -23.37 -28.15 -9.17
CA CYS A 13 -23.64 -28.85 -7.91
C CYS A 13 -25.18 -28.91 -7.72
N PRO A 14 -25.77 -30.08 -7.46
CA PRO A 14 -27.18 -30.14 -7.05
C PRO A 14 -27.33 -29.61 -5.63
N ILE A 15 -28.29 -28.71 -5.43
CA ILE A 15 -28.70 -28.20 -4.11
C ILE A 15 -29.55 -29.30 -3.43
N PRO A 16 -29.20 -29.79 -2.22
CA PRO A 16 -30.11 -30.62 -1.45
C PRO A 16 -31.10 -29.75 -0.66
N ALA A 17 -32.33 -30.22 -0.55
CA ALA A 17 -33.41 -29.64 0.25
C ALA A 17 -33.06 -29.60 1.76
N PRO A 18 -33.67 -28.68 2.54
CA PRO A 18 -33.34 -28.53 3.95
C PRO A 18 -34.07 -29.59 4.79
N GLY A 19 -33.30 -30.38 5.54
CA GLY A 19 -33.89 -31.35 6.47
C GLY A 19 -32.86 -32.10 7.31
N ASN A 20 -32.75 -31.66 8.57
CA ASN A 20 -32.25 -32.37 9.74
C ASN A 20 -30.73 -32.56 9.89
N GLY A 21 -30.25 -32.06 11.02
CA GLY A 21 -28.85 -31.89 11.38
C GLY A 21 -28.03 -33.18 11.40
N PHE A 22 -26.86 -33.08 10.78
CA PHE A 22 -25.67 -33.83 11.15
C PHE A 22 -24.45 -32.94 10.86
N ALA A 23 -23.55 -32.81 11.85
CA ALA A 23 -22.29 -32.09 11.72
C ALA A 23 -21.37 -32.83 10.73
N GLY A 24 -21.30 -32.34 9.50
CA GLY A 24 -20.46 -32.89 8.44
C GLY A 24 -19.16 -32.09 8.28
N ARG A 25 -18.03 -32.71 8.60
CA ARG A 25 -16.69 -32.28 8.19
C ARG A 25 -16.63 -32.23 6.66
N THR A 26 -16.44 -31.06 6.08
CA THR A 26 -16.02 -30.89 4.68
C THR A 26 -14.51 -31.10 4.59
N GLY A 27 -14.10 -32.35 4.42
CA GLY A 27 -12.73 -32.69 4.03
C GLY A 27 -12.53 -32.38 2.55
N LEU A 28 -11.63 -31.45 2.24
CA LEU A 28 -11.18 -31.18 0.88
C LEU A 28 -10.30 -32.37 0.45
N VAL A 29 -10.88 -33.30 -0.31
CA VAL A 29 -10.13 -34.44 -0.89
C VAL A 29 -9.36 -33.90 -2.09
N LEU A 30 -8.07 -33.63 -1.92
CA LEU A 30 -7.13 -33.53 -3.04
C LEU A 30 -6.96 -34.94 -3.61
N GLU A 31 -7.59 -35.24 -4.75
CA GLU A 31 -7.20 -36.37 -5.59
C GLU A 31 -5.77 -36.14 -6.07
N LEU A 32 -4.83 -36.83 -5.43
CA LEU A 32 -3.45 -36.94 -5.87
C LEU A 32 -3.44 -37.69 -7.22
N LEU A 33 -3.16 -36.94 -8.29
CA LEU A 33 -2.76 -37.50 -9.57
C LEU A 33 -1.68 -38.56 -9.35
N ASN A 34 -2.02 -39.80 -9.67
CA ASN A 34 -1.14 -40.95 -9.61
C ASN A 34 -0.04 -40.76 -10.66
N ILE A 35 1.15 -40.33 -10.25
CA ILE A 35 2.31 -40.22 -11.13
C ILE A 35 2.84 -41.64 -11.32
N PRO A 36 2.86 -42.19 -12.56
CA PRO A 36 3.34 -43.53 -12.78
C PRO A 36 4.82 -43.66 -12.40
N ASP A 37 5.16 -44.77 -11.76
CA ASP A 37 6.53 -45.16 -11.42
C ASP A 37 7.41 -45.17 -12.68
N PHE A 38 8.24 -44.14 -12.81
CA PHE A 38 9.13 -43.99 -13.95
C PHE A 38 10.41 -44.80 -13.71
N HIS A 39 10.43 -46.05 -14.18
CA HIS A 39 11.64 -46.87 -14.23
C HIS A 39 12.64 -46.25 -15.23
N GLN A 40 13.71 -45.65 -14.72
CA GLN A 40 14.80 -45.12 -15.54
C GLN A 40 15.58 -46.24 -16.23
N ASN A 41 15.60 -46.22 -17.56
CA ASN A 41 16.56 -46.96 -18.37
C ASN A 41 17.84 -46.10 -18.49
N SER A 42 19.01 -46.64 -18.15
CA SER A 42 20.22 -45.88 -17.78
C SER A 42 20.98 -45.19 -18.92
N ASN A 43 20.40 -45.06 -20.12
CA ASN A 43 21.13 -44.60 -21.33
C ASN A 43 20.46 -43.47 -22.13
N THR A 44 19.40 -42.82 -21.65
CA THR A 44 18.81 -41.66 -22.33
C THR A 44 19.29 -40.34 -21.71
N PRO A 45 19.67 -39.31 -22.50
CA PRO A 45 20.05 -38.01 -21.98
C PRO A 45 18.92 -37.41 -21.12
N LEU A 46 19.28 -36.75 -20.02
CA LEU A 46 18.35 -36.12 -19.08
C LEU A 46 17.41 -35.17 -19.83
N ASP A 47 16.15 -35.61 -19.94
CA ASP A 47 15.11 -34.88 -20.63
C ASP A 47 14.71 -33.62 -19.84
N SER A 48 14.40 -32.56 -20.58
CA SER A 48 14.05 -31.21 -20.09
C SER A 48 12.95 -31.18 -19.02
N THR A 49 12.20 -32.26 -18.91
CA THR A 49 11.17 -32.54 -17.90
C THR A 49 11.68 -32.53 -16.45
N TYR A 50 12.93 -32.93 -16.19
CA TYR A 50 13.47 -32.92 -14.81
C TYR A 50 13.69 -31.50 -14.27
N LEU A 51 14.13 -30.58 -15.12
CA LEU A 51 14.32 -29.17 -14.76
C LEU A 51 12.96 -28.48 -14.55
N GLY A 52 11.96 -28.85 -15.37
CA GLY A 52 10.58 -28.38 -15.22
C GLY A 52 9.96 -28.77 -13.88
N CYS A 53 10.12 -30.03 -13.45
CA CYS A 53 9.63 -30.49 -12.15
C CYS A 53 10.30 -29.76 -10.98
N TYR A 54 11.61 -29.48 -11.06
CA TYR A 54 12.33 -28.77 -9.99
C TYR A 54 11.89 -27.31 -9.88
N ILE A 55 11.74 -26.61 -11.01
CA ILE A 55 11.26 -25.23 -11.05
C ILE A 55 9.81 -25.15 -10.54
N SER A 56 8.94 -26.08 -10.93
CA SER A 56 7.55 -26.12 -10.47
C SER A 56 7.46 -26.29 -8.95
N LEU A 57 8.25 -27.20 -8.36
CA LEU A 57 8.31 -27.41 -6.91
C LEU A 57 8.87 -26.18 -6.16
N CYS A 58 9.85 -25.48 -6.73
CA CYS A 58 10.38 -24.26 -6.13
C CYS A 58 9.36 -23.11 -6.16
N MET A 59 8.61 -22.96 -7.26
CA MET A 59 7.58 -21.91 -7.38
C MET A 59 6.42 -22.15 -6.41
N GLU A 60 6.00 -23.40 -6.22
CA GLU A 60 4.95 -23.77 -5.27
C GLU A 60 5.39 -23.51 -3.82
N ALA A 61 6.65 -23.77 -3.49
CA ALA A 61 7.21 -23.45 -2.17
C ALA A 61 7.32 -21.93 -1.91
N ILE A 62 7.59 -21.12 -2.94
CA ILE A 62 7.64 -19.65 -2.82
C ILE A 62 6.23 -19.08 -2.62
N GLN A 63 5.22 -19.58 -3.33
CA GLN A 63 3.83 -19.14 -3.13
C GLN A 63 3.34 -19.43 -1.71
N LEU A 64 3.69 -20.59 -1.14
CA LEU A 64 3.36 -20.92 0.25
C LEU A 64 4.03 -20.03 1.30
N LEU A 65 5.15 -19.37 0.96
CA LEU A 65 5.86 -18.44 1.85
C LEU A 65 5.34 -17.00 1.75
N GLN A 66 4.64 -16.65 0.67
CA GLN A 66 4.20 -15.27 0.39
C GLN A 66 2.76 -14.96 0.85
N SER A 67 1.98 -15.93 1.33
CA SER A 67 0.64 -15.71 1.89
C SER A 67 0.61 -15.86 3.42
N PRO A 68 0.99 -14.85 4.20
CA PRO A 68 0.88 -14.90 5.66
C PRO A 68 -0.55 -14.66 6.19
N ALA A 69 -1.56 -14.54 5.32
CA ALA A 69 -2.93 -14.24 5.73
C ALA A 69 -3.77 -15.51 5.95
N GLU A 70 -4.13 -15.72 7.22
CA GLU A 70 -5.19 -16.60 7.73
C GLU A 70 -4.95 -18.11 7.57
N VAL A 71 -4.14 -18.66 8.48
CA VAL A 71 -4.26 -20.08 8.85
C VAL A 71 -5.27 -20.17 10.01
N PRO A 72 -6.46 -20.75 9.81
CA PRO A 72 -7.39 -21.05 10.90
C PRO A 72 -6.69 -22.01 11.88
N SER A 73 -6.78 -21.72 13.17
CA SER A 73 -6.18 -22.47 14.29
C SER A 73 -6.70 -23.92 14.46
N ALA A 74 -7.42 -24.48 13.48
CA ALA A 74 -8.11 -25.76 13.55
C ALA A 74 -7.34 -26.96 12.95
N LEU A 75 -6.09 -26.81 12.49
CA LEU A 75 -5.31 -27.90 11.87
C LEU A 75 -3.89 -28.06 12.45
N ALA A 76 -3.70 -27.83 13.74
CA ALA A 76 -2.41 -27.97 14.41
C ALA A 76 -1.96 -29.43 14.72
N GLY A 77 -2.68 -30.45 14.23
CA GLY A 77 -2.44 -31.86 14.61
C GLY A 77 -1.50 -32.65 13.68
N ASP A 78 -1.83 -32.75 12.38
CA ASP A 78 -1.29 -33.86 11.57
C ASP A 78 -0.60 -33.47 10.25
N GLY A 79 -0.73 -32.22 9.79
CA GLY A 79 -0.22 -31.79 8.47
C GLY A 79 1.32 -31.63 8.40
N ALA A 80 1.96 -31.21 9.48
CA ALA A 80 3.41 -30.97 9.50
C ALA A 80 4.25 -32.28 9.45
N CYS A 81 3.66 -33.42 9.80
CA CYS A 81 4.34 -34.71 9.79
C CYS A 81 4.53 -35.25 8.36
N PHE A 82 3.57 -34.98 7.47
CA PHE A 82 3.58 -35.51 6.10
C PHE A 82 4.64 -34.85 5.20
N VAL A 83 4.89 -33.55 5.34
CA VAL A 83 5.92 -32.84 4.57
C VAL A 83 7.33 -33.31 4.97
N ARG A 84 7.55 -33.62 6.26
CA ARG A 84 8.84 -34.14 6.75
C ARG A 84 9.17 -35.54 6.25
N GLN A 85 8.17 -36.39 5.98
CA GLN A 85 8.42 -37.77 5.52
C GLN A 85 8.83 -37.85 4.04
N ARG A 86 8.25 -37.01 3.16
CA ARG A 86 8.61 -37.03 1.72
C ARG A 86 10.04 -36.56 1.43
N ILE A 87 10.53 -35.57 2.18
CA ILE A 87 11.91 -35.06 1.99
C ILE A 87 12.96 -36.14 2.31
N ARG A 88 12.70 -37.01 3.30
CA ARG A 88 13.65 -38.07 3.67
C ARG A 88 13.74 -39.21 2.66
N HIS A 89 12.68 -39.50 1.90
CA HIS A 89 12.72 -40.60 0.94
C HIS A 89 13.48 -40.24 -0.35
N TRP A 90 13.40 -38.97 -0.78
CA TRP A 90 14.16 -38.50 -1.94
C TRP A 90 15.67 -38.45 -1.70
N SER A 91 16.10 -38.20 -0.46
CA SER A 91 17.52 -38.14 -0.08
C SER A 91 18.28 -39.47 -0.15
N ARG A 92 17.60 -40.64 -0.16
CA ARG A 92 18.27 -41.95 -0.07
C ARG A 92 18.50 -42.63 -1.42
N ASN A 93 17.84 -42.20 -2.49
CA ASN A 93 17.91 -42.86 -3.80
C ASN A 93 18.71 -42.10 -4.87
N SER A 94 19.30 -40.96 -4.54
CA SER A 94 20.23 -40.22 -5.42
C SER A 94 21.62 -40.85 -5.43
N ARG A 95 21.73 -42.11 -5.89
CA ARG A 95 23.02 -42.72 -6.23
C ARG A 95 23.62 -41.99 -7.45
N THR A 96 24.60 -41.14 -7.18
CA THR A 96 25.68 -40.63 -8.05
C THR A 96 25.54 -40.91 -9.55
N VAL A 97 24.60 -40.27 -10.24
CA VAL A 97 24.67 -40.12 -11.69
C VAL A 97 25.84 -39.18 -11.96
N ARG A 98 26.88 -39.66 -12.67
CA ARG A 98 28.02 -38.83 -13.07
C ARG A 98 27.56 -37.84 -14.14
N LEU A 99 27.01 -36.72 -13.68
CA LEU A 99 26.59 -35.62 -14.54
C LEU A 99 27.80 -35.11 -15.35
N GLY A 100 27.56 -34.92 -16.64
CA GLY A 100 28.55 -34.44 -17.60
C GLY A 100 29.06 -33.04 -17.22
N ARG A 101 30.23 -32.64 -17.75
CA ARG A 101 30.80 -31.31 -17.45
C ARG A 101 29.81 -30.17 -17.75
N THR A 102 29.02 -30.28 -18.81
CA THR A 102 28.00 -29.31 -19.24
C THR A 102 26.86 -29.14 -18.23
N GLU A 103 26.38 -30.23 -17.63
CA GLU A 103 25.28 -30.20 -16.64
C GLU A 103 25.71 -29.55 -15.31
N ARG A 104 27.00 -29.66 -14.96
CA ARG A 104 27.55 -28.98 -13.78
C ARG A 104 27.63 -27.46 -13.95
N TYR A 105 27.76 -26.96 -15.19
CA TYR A 105 27.70 -25.52 -15.46
C TYR A 105 26.26 -25.02 -15.40
N ALA A 106 25.32 -25.75 -15.98
CA ALA A 106 23.90 -25.41 -15.93
C ALA A 106 23.39 -25.28 -14.49
N MET A 107 23.67 -26.27 -13.62
CA MET A 107 23.24 -26.20 -12.20
C MET A 107 23.81 -25.01 -11.43
N LYS A 108 25.05 -24.58 -11.72
CA LYS A 108 25.66 -23.42 -11.05
C LYS A 108 25.04 -22.10 -11.51
N VAL A 109 24.74 -21.98 -12.81
CA VAL A 109 24.10 -20.79 -13.37
C VAL A 109 22.67 -20.65 -12.84
N THR A 110 21.91 -21.74 -12.80
CA THR A 110 20.54 -21.72 -12.25
C THR A 110 20.53 -21.34 -10.77
N ALA A 111 21.44 -21.89 -9.96
CA ALA A 111 21.54 -21.54 -8.55
C ALA A 111 21.88 -20.05 -8.32
N LEU A 112 22.77 -19.48 -9.16
CA LEU A 112 23.09 -18.04 -9.10
C LEU A 112 21.91 -17.16 -9.51
N LEU A 113 21.19 -17.53 -10.56
CA LEU A 113 20.00 -16.79 -11.00
C LEU A 113 18.88 -16.83 -9.97
N VAL A 114 18.62 -17.99 -9.36
CA VAL A 114 17.60 -18.13 -8.31
C VAL A 114 18.01 -17.34 -7.07
N GLY A 115 19.29 -17.38 -6.67
CA GLY A 115 19.80 -16.57 -5.56
C GLY A 115 19.68 -15.06 -5.84
N PHE A 116 19.96 -14.63 -7.07
CA PHE A 116 19.81 -13.23 -7.48
C PHE A 116 18.33 -12.79 -7.46
N LEU A 117 17.43 -13.61 -8.02
CA LEU A 117 16.00 -13.34 -8.01
C LEU A 117 15.42 -13.28 -6.60
N MET A 118 15.75 -14.22 -5.71
CA MET A 118 15.30 -14.19 -4.31
C MET A 118 15.86 -12.97 -3.56
N GLY A 119 17.12 -12.61 -3.80
CA GLY A 119 17.72 -11.40 -3.22
C GLY A 119 17.00 -10.13 -3.68
N PHE A 120 16.64 -10.04 -4.96
CA PHE A 120 15.93 -8.88 -5.51
C PHE A 120 14.52 -8.74 -4.91
N THR A 121 13.78 -9.85 -4.76
CA THR A 121 12.41 -9.83 -4.19
C THR A 121 12.40 -9.42 -2.71
N LEU A 122 13.44 -9.75 -1.94
CA LEU A 122 13.55 -9.37 -0.53
C LEU A 122 13.92 -7.89 -0.32
N CYS A 123 14.38 -7.19 -1.36
CA CYS A 123 14.79 -5.79 -1.29
C CYS A 123 13.70 -4.81 -1.73
N VAL A 124 12.54 -5.28 -2.20
CA VAL A 124 11.40 -4.41 -2.53
C VAL A 124 10.70 -4.04 -1.22
N GLY A 125 11.16 -2.97 -0.57
CA GLY A 125 10.45 -2.36 0.54
C GLY A 125 9.06 -1.91 0.04
N VAL A 126 8.00 -2.42 0.65
CA VAL A 126 6.65 -1.95 0.36
C VAL A 126 6.58 -0.52 0.89
N ALA A 127 6.47 0.46 0.00
CA ALA A 127 6.13 1.83 0.37
C ALA A 127 4.71 1.80 0.96
N GLN A 128 4.62 1.74 2.29
CA GLN A 128 3.34 1.86 2.98
C GLN A 128 3.02 3.34 3.16
N ALA A 129 1.77 3.72 2.88
CA ALA A 129 1.26 5.03 3.24
C ALA A 129 1.21 5.11 4.77
N ASP A 130 1.98 6.05 5.31
CA ASP A 130 2.01 6.38 6.73
C ASP A 130 1.07 7.55 7.03
N VAL A 131 0.49 7.57 8.21
CA VAL A 131 -0.44 8.60 8.65
C VAL A 131 0.30 9.54 9.60
N LEU A 132 0.68 10.72 9.09
CA LEU A 132 1.45 11.71 9.87
C LEU A 132 0.61 12.41 10.91
N TYR A 133 -0.66 12.65 10.60
CA TYR A 133 -1.58 13.36 11.45
C TYR A 133 -3.00 12.86 11.20
N ASN A 134 -3.78 12.67 12.27
CA ASN A 134 -5.16 12.20 12.15
C ASN A 134 -6.04 12.75 13.26
N THR A 135 -6.96 13.62 12.87
CA THR A 135 -8.04 14.19 13.70
C THR A 135 -9.40 13.93 13.07
N LEU A 136 -9.45 13.08 12.04
CA LEU A 136 -10.65 12.82 11.25
C LEU A 136 -11.73 12.02 12.02
N PRO A 137 -11.40 11.01 12.86
CA PRO A 137 -12.42 10.32 13.63
C PRO A 137 -13.16 11.26 14.60
N GLY A 138 -14.50 11.28 14.54
CA GLY A 138 -15.33 12.03 15.49
C GLY A 138 -15.55 13.52 15.17
N TYR A 139 -15.50 13.89 13.89
CA TYR A 139 -15.88 15.24 13.45
C TYR A 139 -17.37 15.53 13.67
N ASP A 140 -17.69 16.78 14.04
CA ASP A 140 -19.05 17.27 14.18
C ASP A 140 -19.57 17.78 12.83
N ASN A 141 -20.69 17.21 12.37
CA ASN A 141 -21.34 17.60 11.12
C ASN A 141 -22.05 18.94 11.20
N SER A 142 -22.24 19.47 12.42
CA SER A 142 -23.04 20.67 12.71
C SER A 142 -22.19 21.88 13.07
N ALA A 143 -20.88 21.69 13.27
CA ALA A 143 -19.95 22.74 13.68
C ALA A 143 -18.67 22.68 12.86
N GLY A 144 -18.13 23.85 12.52
CA GLY A 144 -16.86 23.92 11.81
C GLY A 144 -16.38 25.36 11.58
N ALA A 145 -15.12 25.48 11.15
CA ALA A 145 -14.56 26.75 10.75
C ALA A 145 -15.17 27.17 9.40
N THR A 146 -15.71 28.40 9.34
CA THR A 146 -16.35 28.89 8.11
C THR A 146 -15.29 29.20 7.05
N ILE A 147 -15.53 28.74 5.83
CA ILE A 147 -14.75 29.08 4.64
C ILE A 147 -15.67 29.86 3.70
N SER A 148 -15.30 31.10 3.38
CA SER A 148 -16.19 32.03 2.67
C SER A 148 -15.45 32.80 1.58
N GLY A 149 -16.07 32.90 0.41
CA GLY A 149 -15.62 33.79 -0.65
C GLY A 149 -16.24 35.19 -0.54
N THR A 150 -15.65 36.17 -1.21
CA THR A 150 -16.09 37.58 -1.17
C THR A 150 -17.51 37.83 -1.68
N GLY A 151 -18.07 36.91 -2.48
CA GLY A 151 -19.43 36.95 -3.02
C GLY A 151 -20.41 36.01 -2.30
N ALA A 152 -19.99 35.37 -1.20
CA ALA A 152 -20.87 34.55 -0.36
C ALA A 152 -21.78 35.42 0.52
N ALA A 153 -22.68 34.79 1.27
CA ALA A 153 -23.66 35.52 2.09
C ALA A 153 -23.03 36.44 3.15
N THR A 154 -21.85 36.09 3.67
CA THR A 154 -21.10 36.93 4.62
C THR A 154 -20.42 38.11 3.94
N GLN A 155 -20.27 38.09 2.61
CA GLN A 155 -19.54 39.08 1.80
C GLN A 155 -18.11 39.36 2.28
N THR A 156 -17.51 38.40 3.00
CA THR A 156 -16.17 38.47 3.53
C THR A 156 -15.38 37.27 3.02
N TYR A 157 -14.15 37.53 2.58
CA TYR A 157 -13.20 36.45 2.38
C TYR A 157 -12.86 35.87 3.74
N LEU A 158 -12.92 34.55 3.88
CA LEU A 158 -12.53 33.84 5.09
C LEU A 158 -11.93 32.50 4.70
N SER A 159 -10.69 32.29 5.10
CA SER A 159 -10.00 31.00 4.99
C SER A 159 -9.47 30.57 6.35
N TYR A 160 -9.26 29.28 6.51
CA TYR A 160 -8.83 28.70 7.78
C TYR A 160 -7.66 27.75 7.54
N ALA A 161 -6.68 27.76 8.44
CA ALA A 161 -5.55 26.85 8.40
C ALA A 161 -5.32 26.16 9.74
N GLN A 162 -4.99 24.87 9.67
CA GLN A 162 -4.66 24.03 10.82
C GLN A 162 -3.20 23.58 10.73
N PRO A 163 -2.39 23.77 11.79
CA PRO A 163 -1.03 23.28 11.81
C PRO A 163 -0.97 21.78 12.13
N PHE A 164 0.07 21.13 11.64
CA PHE A 164 0.50 19.81 12.10
C PHE A 164 2.03 19.74 12.13
N THR A 165 2.58 18.93 13.03
CA THR A 165 4.04 18.75 13.14
C THR A 165 4.41 17.34 12.72
N VAL A 166 5.43 17.23 11.88
CA VAL A 166 5.91 15.94 11.39
C VAL A 166 6.83 15.31 12.42
N ALA A 167 6.60 14.05 12.75
CA ALA A 167 7.43 13.29 13.68
C ALA A 167 7.75 11.91 13.10
N GLY A 168 8.87 11.31 13.51
CA GLY A 168 9.22 9.94 13.14
C GLY A 168 10.03 9.77 11.84
N GLY A 169 10.44 10.86 11.19
CA GLY A 169 11.28 10.83 10.00
C GLY A 169 10.88 11.86 8.95
N ASN A 170 11.55 11.79 7.79
CA ASN A 170 11.17 12.57 6.62
C ASN A 170 10.16 11.78 5.80
N PHE A 171 9.20 12.49 5.22
CA PHE A 171 8.10 11.87 4.47
C PHE A 171 7.82 12.66 3.21
N THR A 172 7.35 12.01 2.15
CA THR A 172 6.81 12.69 0.98
C THR A 172 5.29 12.72 1.06
N LEU A 173 4.67 13.90 0.98
CA LEU A 173 3.21 14.02 1.07
C LEU A 173 2.54 13.18 -0.03
N SER A 174 1.50 12.43 0.35
CA SER A 174 0.69 11.63 -0.58
C SER A 174 -0.69 12.22 -0.79
N SER A 175 -1.42 12.47 0.30
CA SER A 175 -2.77 13.05 0.23
C SER A 175 -3.16 13.68 1.56
N VAL A 176 -4.15 14.56 1.51
CA VAL A 176 -4.80 15.14 2.69
C VAL A 176 -6.30 14.88 2.58
N GLU A 177 -6.87 14.31 3.63
CA GLU A 177 -8.31 14.11 3.76
C GLU A 177 -8.85 15.13 4.78
N VAL A 178 -9.97 15.78 4.45
CA VAL A 178 -10.62 16.78 5.33
C VAL A 178 -12.12 16.52 5.38
N ALA A 179 -12.73 16.70 6.55
CA ALA A 179 -14.18 16.68 6.65
C ALA A 179 -14.72 18.09 6.41
N ALA A 180 -15.47 18.27 5.33
CA ALA A 180 -16.05 19.55 4.98
C ALA A 180 -17.54 19.42 4.67
N SER A 181 -18.29 20.48 4.97
CA SER A 181 -19.71 20.59 4.66
C SER A 181 -20.02 21.90 3.95
N TRP A 182 -21.13 21.93 3.23
CA TRP A 182 -21.73 23.18 2.81
C TRP A 182 -22.39 23.89 4.00
N ALA A 183 -22.11 25.18 4.18
CA ALA A 183 -22.54 25.95 5.36
C ALA A 183 -23.79 26.82 5.10
N GLY A 184 -24.23 26.95 3.85
CA GLY A 184 -25.37 27.81 3.53
C GLY A 184 -26.72 27.16 3.88
N TYR A 185 -27.72 28.01 4.07
CA TYR A 185 -29.16 27.72 3.88
C TYR A 185 -29.73 29.05 3.37
N PRO A 186 -30.66 29.11 2.40
CA PRO A 186 -31.46 28.04 1.78
C PRO A 186 -31.00 27.56 0.38
N LEU A 187 -29.96 28.15 -0.22
CA LEU A 187 -29.59 27.89 -1.61
C LEU A 187 -28.61 26.70 -1.73
N ARG A 188 -29.15 25.48 -1.90
CA ARG A 188 -28.41 24.20 -2.04
C ARG A 188 -27.56 24.11 -3.32
N ASN A 189 -26.59 25.00 -3.45
CA ASN A 189 -25.62 24.95 -4.53
C ASN A 189 -24.33 24.37 -3.94
N ALA A 190 -23.76 23.35 -4.57
CA ALA A 190 -22.46 22.83 -4.17
C ALA A 190 -21.45 24.00 -4.11
N SER A 191 -20.84 24.19 -2.95
CA SER A 191 -19.70 25.12 -2.81
C SER A 191 -18.43 24.39 -3.18
N THR A 192 -17.42 25.12 -3.65
CA THR A 192 -16.10 24.56 -3.93
C THR A 192 -15.10 25.10 -2.91
N VAL A 193 -14.22 24.24 -2.43
CA VAL A 193 -13.11 24.61 -1.55
C VAL A 193 -11.81 24.16 -2.18
N SER A 194 -10.76 24.94 -2.00
CA SER A 194 -9.40 24.56 -2.38
C SER A 194 -8.57 24.29 -1.14
N LEU A 195 -7.61 23.37 -1.26
CA LEU A 195 -6.71 23.01 -0.16
C LEU A 195 -5.27 23.30 -0.56
N SER A 196 -4.51 23.91 0.33
CA SER A 196 -3.10 24.23 0.13
C SER A 196 -2.26 23.76 1.33
N LEU A 197 -1.06 23.29 1.06
CA LEU A 197 -0.02 23.05 2.05
C LEU A 197 0.90 24.28 2.10
N LEU A 198 1.13 24.82 3.29
CA LEU A 198 2.01 25.97 3.53
C LEU A 198 3.12 25.61 4.50
N ALA A 199 4.27 26.25 4.32
CA ALA A 199 5.35 26.22 5.29
C ALA A 199 4.94 26.96 6.57
N ASP A 200 5.54 26.63 7.71
CA ASP A 200 5.46 27.47 8.89
C ASP A 200 6.34 28.73 8.74
N ASN A 201 5.83 29.85 9.24
CA ASN A 201 6.56 31.11 9.38
C ASN A 201 6.44 31.61 10.81
N THR A 202 7.20 31.02 11.74
CA THR A 202 7.23 31.40 13.16
C THR A 202 5.91 31.20 13.89
N GLY A 203 5.20 30.11 13.58
CA GLY A 203 3.92 29.78 14.19
C GLY A 203 2.70 30.39 13.49
N THR A 204 2.85 30.91 12.27
CA THR A 204 1.75 31.27 11.37
C THR A 204 1.95 30.62 9.99
N PRO A 205 0.90 30.40 9.19
CA PRO A 205 1.08 29.97 7.81
C PRO A 205 1.97 30.94 7.01
N GLY A 206 2.94 30.37 6.29
CA GLY A 206 3.94 31.07 5.49
C GLY A 206 3.70 30.92 3.99
N SER A 207 4.77 30.68 3.22
CA SER A 207 4.67 30.46 1.77
C SER A 207 3.97 29.14 1.44
N GLU A 208 3.16 29.15 0.38
CA GLU A 208 2.57 27.94 -0.19
C GLU A 208 3.67 27.01 -0.74
N ILE A 209 3.64 25.75 -0.32
CA ILE A 209 4.50 24.66 -0.81
C ILE A 209 3.82 23.97 -1.99
N GLU A 210 2.53 23.66 -1.84
CA GLU A 210 1.73 22.98 -2.85
C GLU A 210 0.25 23.38 -2.74
N SER A 211 -0.37 23.63 -3.90
CA SER A 211 -1.83 23.66 -4.03
C SER A 211 -2.33 22.26 -4.40
N LEU A 212 -3.16 21.66 -3.54
CA LEU A 212 -3.65 20.29 -3.68
C LEU A 212 -4.92 20.20 -4.57
N GLY A 213 -5.43 21.34 -5.03
CA GLY A 213 -6.56 21.44 -5.96
C GLY A 213 -7.86 21.91 -5.31
N THR A 214 -8.95 21.84 -6.09
CA THR A 214 -10.27 22.35 -5.74
C THR A 214 -11.32 21.26 -5.85
N MET A 215 -12.16 21.11 -4.83
CA MET A 215 -13.18 20.06 -4.73
C MET A 215 -14.53 20.65 -4.31
N SER A 216 -15.63 20.01 -4.71
CA SER A 216 -16.98 20.38 -4.26
C SER A 216 -17.27 19.83 -2.86
N THR A 217 -17.87 20.65 -2.00
CA THR A 217 -18.42 20.24 -0.69
C THR A 217 -19.87 19.79 -0.82
N ALA A 218 -20.30 18.86 0.03
CA ALA A 218 -21.67 18.38 0.10
C ALA A 218 -22.34 18.73 1.45
N TYR A 219 -23.66 18.55 1.52
CA TYR A 219 -24.39 18.53 2.80
C TYR A 219 -25.23 17.24 2.88
N PRO A 220 -25.14 16.44 3.97
CA PRO A 220 -24.34 16.68 5.17
C PRO A 220 -22.83 16.63 4.89
N ALA A 221 -22.03 16.95 5.92
CA ALA A 221 -20.58 16.90 5.84
C ALA A 221 -20.07 15.57 5.29
N SER A 222 -18.99 15.63 4.53
CA SER A 222 -18.35 14.46 3.92
C SER A 222 -16.83 14.59 3.95
N VAL A 223 -16.14 13.46 3.96
CA VAL A 223 -14.67 13.44 3.84
C VAL A 223 -14.29 13.61 2.37
N ILE A 224 -13.45 14.61 2.11
CA ILE A 224 -12.92 14.94 0.79
C ILE A 224 -11.42 14.64 0.80
N GLN A 225 -10.95 13.89 -0.19
CA GLN A 225 -9.52 13.58 -0.36
C GLN A 225 -8.91 14.46 -1.44
N PHE A 226 -7.79 15.10 -1.11
CA PHE A 226 -6.94 15.85 -2.01
C PHE A 226 -5.61 15.12 -2.17
N ASN A 227 -5.24 14.78 -3.41
CA ASN A 227 -3.98 14.07 -3.67
C ASN A 227 -2.87 15.07 -3.95
N SER A 228 -1.69 14.84 -3.37
CA SER A 228 -0.49 15.57 -3.73
C SER A 228 -0.06 15.20 -5.15
N SER A 229 0.32 16.20 -5.93
CA SER A 229 0.80 16.06 -7.30
C SER A 229 2.31 16.21 -7.39
N SER A 230 2.89 17.04 -6.51
CA SER A 230 4.32 17.34 -6.46
C SER A 230 5.07 16.49 -5.43
N HIS A 231 4.36 15.83 -4.50
CA HIS A 231 4.91 14.98 -3.45
C HIS A 231 6.04 15.66 -2.65
N PRO A 232 5.81 16.86 -2.08
CA PRO A 232 6.84 17.61 -1.39
C PRO A 232 7.41 16.82 -0.21
N LEU A 233 8.71 16.98 0.03
CA LEU A 233 9.40 16.43 1.19
C LEU A 233 9.01 17.22 2.44
N LEU A 234 8.45 16.52 3.41
CA LEU A 234 8.14 16.99 4.75
C LEU A 234 9.23 16.52 5.70
N GLU A 235 9.95 17.46 6.29
CA GLU A 235 11.09 17.18 7.17
C GLU A 235 10.63 16.88 8.60
N SER A 236 11.27 15.92 9.24
CA SER A 236 11.00 15.58 10.64
C SER A 236 11.22 16.79 11.55
N GLY A 237 10.29 17.01 12.47
CA GLY A 237 10.36 18.09 13.46
C GLY A 237 9.90 19.46 12.94
N GLN A 238 9.56 19.58 11.65
CA GLN A 238 8.99 20.80 11.10
C GLN A 238 7.46 20.84 11.26
N THR A 239 6.95 22.05 11.46
CA THR A 239 5.52 22.33 11.43
C THR A 239 5.13 22.80 10.03
N TYR A 240 3.97 22.32 9.57
CA TYR A 240 3.36 22.72 8.31
C TYR A 240 1.90 23.08 8.57
N TRP A 241 1.31 23.83 7.65
CA TRP A 241 -0.07 24.27 7.73
C TRP A 241 -0.87 23.72 6.56
N VAL A 242 -2.05 23.17 6.84
CA VAL A 242 -3.05 22.87 5.82
C VAL A 242 -4.07 23.98 5.86
N ALA A 243 -4.19 24.75 4.78
CA ALA A 243 -5.21 25.79 4.63
C ALA A 243 -6.33 25.33 3.72
N MET A 244 -7.56 25.59 4.14
CA MET A 244 -8.75 25.50 3.30
C MET A 244 -9.16 26.91 2.90
N LEU A 245 -9.22 27.15 1.59
CA LEU A 245 -9.53 28.44 1.00
C LEU A 245 -10.84 28.35 0.19
N PRO A 246 -11.55 29.46 -0.04
CA PRO A 246 -12.70 29.46 -0.92
C PRO A 246 -12.29 29.15 -2.37
N GLY A 247 -12.87 28.10 -2.95
CA GLY A 247 -12.60 27.71 -4.35
C GLY A 247 -13.29 28.59 -5.39
N ALA A 248 -14.23 29.44 -4.99
CA ALA A 248 -14.92 30.43 -5.80
C ALA A 248 -15.38 31.62 -4.94
N SER A 249 -15.72 32.75 -5.57
CA SER A 249 -16.21 33.93 -4.84
C SER A 249 -17.52 33.66 -4.09
N ASN A 250 -18.37 32.74 -4.57
CA ASN A 250 -19.62 32.37 -3.92
C ASN A 250 -19.50 31.17 -2.96
N THR A 251 -18.28 30.72 -2.65
CA THR A 251 -18.06 29.60 -1.73
C THR A 251 -18.59 29.93 -0.35
N TRP A 252 -19.42 29.05 0.21
CA TRP A 252 -19.78 29.07 1.62
C TRP A 252 -19.78 27.64 2.18
N ALA A 253 -18.66 27.28 2.79
CA ALA A 253 -18.40 25.95 3.32
C ALA A 253 -17.99 26.03 4.79
N SER A 254 -17.92 24.87 5.43
CA SER A 254 -17.46 24.70 6.80
C SER A 254 -16.47 23.55 6.85
N TRP A 255 -15.31 23.78 7.46
CA TRP A 255 -14.36 22.72 7.80
C TRP A 255 -14.72 22.17 9.18
N CYS A 256 -15.29 20.97 9.20
CA CYS A 256 -15.82 20.36 10.41
C CYS A 256 -14.77 20.29 11.51
N VAL A 257 -15.16 20.64 12.74
CA VAL A 257 -14.28 20.53 13.92
C VAL A 257 -14.42 19.18 14.60
N VAL A 258 -13.43 18.80 15.40
CA VAL A 258 -13.45 17.59 16.21
C VAL A 258 -14.25 17.82 17.50
N GLY A 259 -15.27 16.97 17.71
CA GLY A 259 -16.16 17.07 18.87
C GLY A 259 -16.88 18.43 18.97
N SER A 260 -17.22 18.83 20.19
CA SER A 260 -17.93 20.09 20.45
C SER A 260 -16.99 21.29 20.58
N HIS A 261 -16.09 21.47 19.60
CA HIS A 261 -15.09 22.56 19.56
C HIS A 261 -13.94 22.39 20.56
N THR A 262 -13.12 21.36 20.37
CA THR A 262 -11.86 21.22 21.12
C THR A 262 -10.92 22.38 20.76
N PRO A 263 -10.53 23.25 21.72
CA PRO A 263 -9.64 24.38 21.43
C PRO A 263 -8.27 23.90 20.97
N GLY A 264 -7.69 24.61 20.03
CA GLY A 264 -6.38 24.36 19.46
C GLY A 264 -5.86 25.58 18.71
N LEU A 265 -4.62 25.45 18.24
CA LEU A 265 -4.02 26.46 17.38
C LEU A 265 -4.66 26.39 15.99
N GLY A 266 -5.19 27.51 15.55
CA GLY A 266 -5.70 27.75 14.19
C GLY A 266 -5.16 29.07 13.65
N ALA A 267 -5.31 29.26 12.34
CA ALA A 267 -5.08 30.53 11.69
C ALA A 267 -6.25 30.88 10.78
N ILE A 268 -6.61 32.16 10.76
CA ILE A 268 -7.66 32.72 9.92
C ILE A 268 -7.04 33.78 9.02
N ASP A 269 -7.42 33.80 7.74
CA ASP A 269 -7.11 34.91 6.85
C ASP A 269 -8.42 35.48 6.27
N GLU A 270 -8.63 36.78 6.56
CA GLU A 270 -9.77 37.59 6.12
C GLU A 270 -9.46 38.43 4.86
N GLY A 271 -8.37 38.11 4.17
CA GLY A 271 -7.90 38.78 2.96
C GLY A 271 -6.78 39.81 3.21
N SER A 272 -6.23 39.83 4.43
CA SER A 272 -5.14 40.73 4.83
C SER A 272 -3.92 40.00 5.39
N GLY A 273 -3.94 38.67 5.35
CA GLY A 273 -2.90 37.80 5.90
C GLY A 273 -3.41 36.97 7.08
N TRP A 274 -2.59 36.02 7.49
CA TRP A 274 -2.92 35.07 8.54
C TRP A 274 -2.81 35.68 9.94
N ALA A 275 -3.87 35.54 10.73
CA ALA A 275 -3.88 35.79 12.16
C ALA A 275 -4.11 34.46 12.89
N THR A 276 -3.34 34.20 13.95
CA THR A 276 -3.44 32.95 14.73
C THR A 276 -4.20 33.14 16.03
N SER A 277 -4.88 32.08 16.44
CA SER A 277 -5.58 32.00 17.73
C SER A 277 -5.38 30.60 18.31
N THR A 278 -5.19 30.53 19.64
CA THR A 278 -5.05 29.26 20.37
C THR A 278 -6.37 28.72 20.89
N ASN A 279 -7.47 29.42 20.60
CA ASN A 279 -8.80 29.07 21.07
C ASN A 279 -9.74 28.71 19.90
N ASP A 280 -9.16 28.36 18.76
CA ASP A 280 -9.94 27.95 17.59
C ASP A 280 -10.22 26.45 17.67
N GLY A 281 -11.26 25.99 17.00
CA GLY A 281 -11.60 24.56 16.97
C GLY A 281 -10.59 23.78 16.14
N ILE A 282 -10.08 22.66 16.65
CA ILE A 282 -9.28 21.74 15.84
C ILE A 282 -10.16 21.18 14.71
N CYS A 283 -9.80 21.50 13.47
CA CYS A 283 -10.49 20.99 12.30
C CYS A 283 -10.11 19.53 12.01
N ALA A 284 -11.08 18.74 11.58
CA ALA A 284 -10.93 17.33 11.29
C ALA A 284 -10.19 17.11 9.97
N MET A 285 -8.98 16.57 10.07
CA MET A 285 -8.14 16.26 8.93
C MET A 285 -7.25 15.04 9.14
N LYS A 286 -6.79 14.45 8.06
CA LYS A 286 -5.81 13.37 8.04
C LYS A 286 -4.79 13.64 6.96
N VAL A 287 -3.52 13.58 7.34
CA VAL A 287 -2.39 13.79 6.43
C VAL A 287 -1.74 12.43 6.19
N ASN A 288 -1.83 11.96 4.95
CA ASN A 288 -1.18 10.73 4.49
C ASN A 288 0.12 11.08 3.77
N ALA A 289 1.19 10.37 4.09
CA ALA A 289 2.47 10.51 3.44
C ALA A 289 3.10 9.14 3.20
N VAL A 290 4.20 9.09 2.47
CA VAL A 290 5.01 7.89 2.33
C VAL A 290 6.34 8.21 2.98
N SER A 291 6.92 7.28 3.75
CA SER A 291 8.28 7.46 4.28
C SER A 291 9.19 7.83 3.12
N ALA A 292 9.92 8.94 3.26
CA ALA A 292 10.92 9.33 2.28
C ALA A 292 12.01 8.27 2.38
N VAL A 293 11.87 7.23 1.55
CA VAL A 293 12.71 6.04 1.59
C VAL A 293 14.16 6.54 1.58
N PRO A 294 14.94 6.33 2.65
CA PRO A 294 16.36 6.65 2.63
C PRO A 294 16.92 5.94 1.42
N GLU A 295 17.61 6.67 0.53
CA GLU A 295 18.03 6.18 -0.79
C GLU A 295 18.32 4.68 -0.72
N PRO A 296 17.54 3.85 -1.45
CA PRO A 296 17.35 2.48 -1.02
C PRO A 296 18.69 1.76 -0.93
N GLY A 297 18.72 0.64 -0.23
CA GLY A 297 19.79 -0.34 -0.37
C GLY A 297 20.08 -0.75 -1.83
N THR A 298 19.42 -0.21 -2.86
CA THR A 298 19.82 -0.21 -4.27
C THR A 298 21.21 0.32 -4.49
N LEU A 299 21.70 1.35 -3.77
CA LEU A 299 23.11 1.76 -3.89
C LEU A 299 24.05 0.69 -3.34
N LEU A 300 23.71 0.11 -2.18
CA LEU A 300 24.47 -1.02 -1.62
C LEU A 300 24.36 -2.30 -2.48
N ALA A 301 23.21 -2.55 -3.09
CA ALA A 301 22.95 -3.67 -3.99
C ALA A 301 23.69 -3.47 -5.31
N LEU A 302 23.73 -2.26 -5.84
CA LEU A 302 24.50 -1.89 -7.02
C LEU A 302 25.99 -2.05 -6.74
N CYS A 303 26.48 -1.50 -5.63
CA CYS A 303 27.87 -1.63 -5.21
C CYS A 303 28.26 -3.10 -4.97
N SER A 304 27.42 -3.90 -4.29
CA SER A 304 27.70 -5.32 -4.09
C SER A 304 27.62 -6.13 -5.38
N GLY A 305 26.71 -5.78 -6.29
CA GLY A 305 26.64 -6.37 -7.64
C GLY A 305 27.89 -6.09 -8.46
N ILE A 306 28.38 -4.83 -8.47
CA ILE A 306 29.62 -4.44 -9.15
C ILE A 306 30.83 -5.17 -8.56
N LEU A 307 30.94 -5.25 -7.22
CA LEU A 307 32.02 -5.97 -6.56
C LEU A 307 31.99 -7.48 -6.88
N GLY A 308 30.80 -8.08 -6.94
CA GLY A 308 30.62 -9.47 -7.35
C GLY A 308 31.08 -9.74 -8.79
N LEU A 309 30.69 -8.86 -9.73
CA LEU A 309 31.12 -8.93 -11.14
C LEU A 309 32.63 -8.74 -11.29
N ALA A 310 33.22 -7.78 -10.58
CA ALA A 310 34.65 -7.53 -10.60
C ALA A 310 35.44 -8.75 -10.07
N GLY A 311 34.99 -9.35 -8.96
CA GLY A 311 35.58 -10.57 -8.41
C GLY A 311 35.50 -11.76 -9.37
N PHE A 312 34.38 -11.91 -10.08
CA PHE A 312 34.21 -12.94 -11.10
C PHE A 312 35.16 -12.74 -12.30
N ALA A 313 35.25 -11.52 -12.83
CA ALA A 313 36.14 -11.19 -13.94
C ALA A 313 37.63 -11.39 -13.58
N ALA A 314 38.04 -11.04 -12.37
CA ALA A 314 39.41 -11.23 -11.90
C ALA A 314 39.81 -12.70 -11.81
N ARG A 315 38.87 -13.60 -11.50
CA ARG A 315 39.12 -15.04 -11.42
C ARG A 315 39.34 -15.69 -12.80
N HIS A 316 38.72 -15.15 -13.85
CA HIS A 316 38.81 -15.68 -15.21
C HIS A 316 40.08 -15.29 -15.97
N ARG A 317 40.89 -14.38 -15.43
CA ARG A 317 42.17 -13.96 -16.03
C ARG A 317 43.39 -14.78 -15.56
N LYS A 318 43.21 -15.71 -14.63
CA LYS A 318 44.24 -16.65 -14.16
C LYS A 318 44.00 -18.03 -14.73
#